data_AF-X0TMN2-F1
#
_entry.id   AF-X0TMN2-F1
#
_cell.length_a   1.000
_cell.length_b   1.000
_cell.length_c   1.000
_cell.angle_alpha   90.00
_cell.angle_beta   90.00
_cell.angle_gamma   90.00
#
_symmetry.space_group_name_H-M   'P 1'
#
loop_
_entity.id
_entity.type
_entity.pdbx_description
1 polymer ?
#
loop_
_entity_poly.entity_id
_entity_poly.type
_entity_poly.pdbx_seq_one_letter_code
_entity_poly.pdbx_strand_id
1 'polypeptide(L)' 'MKVLISKSDISGRVTAPSSKSYTIRGLMCAALARGESEVVRPLASDDTEAAI' A
#
# COMPACT_ATOMS: atom_id res chain seq x y z
N MET A 1 -9.81 11.08 -16.27
CA MET A 1 -8.81 10.12 -16.82
C MET A 1 -9.42 9.39 -18.00
N LYS A 2 -8.67 9.19 -19.10
CA LYS A 2 -9.08 8.28 -20.19
C LYS A 2 -8.45 6.91 -19.94
N VAL A 3 -9.23 5.84 -20.12
CA VAL A 3 -8.80 4.45 -19.88
C VAL A 3 -9.02 3.64 -21.15
N LEU A 4 -8.07 2.77 -21.50
CA LEU A 4 -8.21 1.83 -22.62
C LEU A 4 -8.63 0.46 -22.07
N ILE A 5 -9.72 -0.08 -22.62
CA ILE A 5 -10.23 -1.42 -22.25
C ILE A 5 -10.41 -2.21 -23.54
N SER A 6 -9.68 -3.31 -23.67
CA SER A 6 -9.78 -4.24 -24.80
C SER A 6 -9.33 -5.65 -24.37
N LYS A 7 -9.76 -6.67 -25.10
CA LYS A 7 -9.31 -8.05 -24.84
C LYS A 7 -7.82 -8.17 -25.16
N SER A 8 -7.07 -8.82 -24.28
CA SER A 8 -5.65 -9.11 -24.47
C SER A 8 -5.28 -10.44 -23.82
N ASP A 9 -4.23 -11.07 -24.34
CA ASP A 9 -3.58 -12.21 -23.69
C ASP A 9 -2.42 -11.67 -22.84
N ILE A 10 -2.44 -11.93 -21.53
CA ILE A 10 -1.45 -11.43 -20.57
C ILE A 10 -0.54 -12.57 -20.11
N SER A 11 0.77 -12.31 -20.10
CA SER A 11 1.76 -13.20 -19.50
C SER A 11 2.86 -12.40 -18.80
N GLY A 12 3.49 -13.00 -17.78
CA GLY A 12 4.56 -12.38 -16.99
C GLY A 12 4.30 -12.43 -15.48
N ARG A 13 5.18 -11.78 -14.72
CA ARG A 13 5.06 -11.65 -13.27
C ARG A 13 5.33 -10.19 -12.89
N VAL A 14 4.51 -9.66 -12.00
CA VAL A 14 4.68 -8.33 -11.41
C VAL A 14 4.59 -8.42 -9.90
N THR A 15 5.23 -7.50 -9.21
CA THR A 15 5.03 -7.33 -7.76
C THR A 15 3.89 -6.35 -7.57
N ALA A 16 2.80 -6.80 -6.94
CA ALA A 16 1.73 -5.91 -6.55
C ALA A 16 2.21 -4.93 -5.46
N PRO A 17 1.68 -3.71 -5.41
CA PRO A 17 1.92 -2.82 -4.28
C PRO A 17 1.51 -3.46 -2.94
N SER A 18 2.10 -2.97 -1.85
CA SER A 18 1.75 -3.41 -0.50
C SER A 18 0.27 -3.19 -0.18
N SER A 19 -0.25 -3.94 0.78
CA SER A 19 -1.66 -3.83 1.18
C SER A 19 -1.93 -2.49 1.87
N LYS A 20 -2.93 -1.75 1.35
CA LYS A 20 -3.43 -0.52 1.96
C LYS A 20 -3.81 -0.71 3.42
N SER A 21 -4.69 -1.66 3.70
CA SER A 21 -5.21 -1.85 5.05
C SER A 21 -4.16 -2.38 6.02
N TYR A 22 -3.13 -3.10 5.54
CA TYR A 22 -2.01 -3.49 6.40
C TYR A 22 -1.08 -2.31 6.68
N THR A 23 -0.87 -1.43 5.69
CA THR A 23 -0.11 -0.19 5.88
C THR A 23 -0.78 0.69 6.94
N ILE A 24 -2.09 0.95 6.81
CA ILE A 24 -2.86 1.74 7.79
C ILE A 24 -2.80 1.11 9.19
N ARG A 25 -3.06 -0.20 9.31
CA ARG A 25 -3.01 -0.88 10.62
C ARG A 25 -1.60 -0.88 11.21
N GLY A 26 -0.57 -1.05 10.37
CA GLY A 26 0.83 -0.98 10.78
C GLY A 26 1.18 0.39 11.36
N LEU A 27 0.73 1.47 10.71
CA LEU A 27 0.89 2.84 11.22
C LEU A 27 0.19 3.03 12.58
N MET A 28 -1.05 2.55 12.72
CA MET A 28 -1.78 2.63 14.00
C MET A 28 -1.07 1.86 15.12
N CYS A 29 -0.56 0.65 14.84
CA CYS A 29 0.21 -0.12 15.81
C CYS A 29 1.52 0.58 16.18
N ALA A 30 2.23 1.15 15.20
CA ALA A 30 3.47 1.89 15.43
C ALA A 30 3.24 3.11 16.33
N ALA A 31 2.16 3.85 16.11
CA ALA A 31 1.81 5.03 16.91
C ALA A 31 1.46 4.69 18.37
N LEU A 32 0.93 3.49 18.63
CA LEU A 32 0.55 3.03 19.97
C LEU A 32 1.69 2.30 20.70
N ALA A 33 2.73 1.88 19.99
CA ALA A 33 3.85 1.18 20.58
C ALA A 33 4.73 2.13 21.42
N ARG A 34 5.44 1.57 22.42
CA ARG A 34 6.50 2.31 23.13
C ARG A 34 7.80 2.20 22.35
N GLY A 35 8.53 3.29 22.23
CA GLY A 35 9.80 3.34 21.51
C GLY A 35 9.60 3.61 20.02
N GLU A 36 10.53 3.11 19.20
CA GLU A 36 10.53 3.35 17.75
C GLU A 36 9.98 2.13 17.01
N SER A 37 9.20 2.40 15.95
CA SER A 37 8.66 1.37 15.06
C SER A 37 9.07 1.68 13.62
N GLU A 38 9.42 0.64 12.87
CA GLU A 38 9.73 0.74 11.45
C GLU A 38 8.67 0.00 10.62
N VAL A 39 8.01 0.72 9.69
CA VAL A 39 7.07 0.12 8.74
C VAL A 39 7.77 -0.06 7.39
N VAL A 40 8.11 -1.30 7.04
CA VAL A 40 8.90 -1.62 5.85
C VAL A 40 8.03 -1.85 4.61
N ARG A 41 8.34 -1.16 3.51
CA ARG A 41 7.59 -1.18 2.24
C ARG A 41 6.10 -0.84 2.43
N PRO A 42 5.74 0.31 3.03
CA PRO A 42 4.34 0.73 3.10
C PRO A 42 3.79 0.97 1.69
N LEU A 43 2.48 0.87 1.52
CA LEU A 43 1.83 1.37 0.32
C LEU A 43 1.92 2.90 0.30
N ALA A 44 2.32 3.47 -0.83
CA ALA A 44 2.18 4.90 -1.10
C ALA A 44 0.85 5.14 -1.85
N SER A 45 -0.08 5.81 -1.18
CA SER A 45 -1.39 6.19 -1.70
C SER A 45 -2.00 7.30 -0.84
N ASP A 46 -2.94 8.07 -1.39
CA ASP A 46 -3.64 9.13 -0.66
C ASP A 46 -4.27 8.61 0.65
N ASP A 47 -4.86 7.41 0.62
CA ASP A 47 -5.48 6.77 1.80
C ASP A 47 -4.46 6.47 2.92
N THR A 48 -3.24 6.08 2.56
CA THR A 48 -2.18 5.76 3.53
C THR A 48 -1.43 6.99 4.00
N GLU A 49 -1.34 8.03 3.15
CA GLU A 49 -0.78 9.33 3.52
C GLU A 49 -1.69 10.05 4.52
N ALA A 50 -3.00 9.96 4.35
CA ALA A 50 -3.98 10.48 5.32
C ALA A 50 -3.95 9.77 6.69
N ALA A 51 -3.25 8.64 6.82
CA ALA A 51 -3.14 7.86 8.05
C ALA A 51 -1.80 8.07 8.80
N ILE A 52 -0.90 8.90 8.26
CA ILE A 52 0.32 9.38 8.91
C ILE A 52 0.00 10.67 9.67
#